data_AF-A0A0Q7PTN8-F1
#
_entry.id   AF-A0A0Q7PTN8-F1
#
_cell.length_a   1.000
_cell.length_b   1.000
_cell.length_c   1.000
_cell.angle_alpha   90.00
_cell.angle_beta   90.00
_cell.angle_gamma   90.00
#
_symmetry.space_group_name_H-M   'P 1'
#
loop_
_entity.id
_entity.type
_entity.pdbx_description
1 polymer ?
#
loop_
_entity_poly.entity_id
_entity_poly.type
_entity_poly.pdbx_seq_one_letter_code
_entity_poly.pdbx_strand_id
1 'polypeptide(L)'
;MTSTRLHLILAVSLALSACNSSEKQKAAAEAAAAAQAAAKEQKAQEIGKQFDAKYAEKNWVLAAAHGEELVVMHPDSPVTARIRAQYEEAKAKVGETREQQRMAALWEYQSVPVKGGNQLSAAIYSKKPIDTGFGTPYPVRLIFRDHPSWGRSSYLVLENGDFDCYGGCKVQVTLDNKAPKAMAASRPKTDEAIAMFIEDERALWRMAGSAKTMTIEFPVKMGGKRSALFEVGGLDKGKLPKW
;
A
#
# COMPACT_ATOMS: atom_id res chain seq x y z
N MET A 1 98.01 1.32 -11.72
CA MET A 1 96.81 1.06 -10.89
C MET A 1 95.64 1.75 -11.55
N THR A 2 94.74 0.93 -12.07
CA THR A 2 93.59 1.21 -12.93
C THR A 2 92.35 1.57 -12.11
N SER A 3 91.42 2.30 -12.73
CA SER A 3 90.00 2.38 -12.36
C SER A 3 89.60 3.28 -11.18
N THR A 4 89.36 4.57 -11.41
CA THR A 4 88.60 5.41 -10.43
C THR A 4 87.86 6.63 -11.00
N ARG A 5 87.76 6.81 -12.32
CA ARG A 5 87.08 7.99 -12.91
C ARG A 5 85.79 7.71 -13.67
N LEU A 6 85.33 6.45 -13.74
CA LEU A 6 84.18 6.05 -14.55
C LEU A 6 82.91 5.70 -13.73
N HIS A 7 82.85 6.07 -12.44
CA HIS A 7 81.72 5.70 -11.57
C HIS A 7 80.89 6.88 -11.06
N LEU A 8 81.30 8.13 -11.29
CA LEU A 8 80.57 9.30 -10.78
C LEU A 8 79.55 9.89 -11.77
N ILE A 9 79.59 9.52 -13.06
CA ILE A 9 78.61 10.00 -14.05
C ILE A 9 77.39 9.07 -14.16
N LEU A 10 77.50 7.80 -13.73
CA LEU A 10 76.41 6.83 -13.86
C LEU A 10 75.33 6.94 -12.77
N ALA A 11 75.62 7.60 -11.63
CA ALA A 11 74.70 7.67 -10.49
C ALA A 11 73.64 8.80 -10.60
N VAL A 12 73.84 9.81 -11.45
CA VAL A 12 72.90 10.95 -11.58
C VAL A 12 71.82 10.68 -12.65
N SER A 13 72.06 9.75 -13.58
CA SER A 13 71.11 9.40 -14.66
C SER A 13 69.96 8.48 -14.20
N LEU A 14 70.13 7.77 -13.07
CA LEU A 14 69.13 6.85 -12.51
C LEU A 14 68.10 7.53 -11.58
N ALA A 15 68.36 8.77 -11.15
CA ALA A 15 67.40 9.54 -10.34
C ALA A 15 66.33 10.26 -11.18
N LEU A 16 66.64 10.63 -12.43
CA LEU A 16 65.67 11.31 -13.32
C LEU A 16 64.70 10.34 -14.04
N SER A 17 65.06 9.07 -14.18
CA SER A 17 64.20 8.06 -14.83
C SER A 17 63.09 7.51 -13.92
N ALA A 18 63.22 7.69 -12.60
CA ALA A 18 62.20 7.30 -11.62
C ALA A 18 61.10 8.38 -11.40
N CYS A 19 61.37 9.65 -11.69
CA CYS A 19 60.34 10.71 -11.62
C CYS A 19 59.37 10.67 -12.83
N ASN A 20 59.88 10.38 -14.03
CA ASN A 20 59.07 10.28 -15.25
C ASN A 20 58.06 9.12 -15.24
N SER A 21 58.35 8.02 -14.54
CA SER A 21 57.45 6.87 -14.45
C SER A 21 56.27 7.12 -13.50
N SER A 22 56.51 7.86 -12.39
CA SER A 22 55.47 8.23 -11.42
C SER A 22 54.47 9.22 -12.02
N GLU A 23 54.92 10.23 -12.76
CA GLU A 23 54.03 11.20 -13.43
C GLU A 23 53.20 10.54 -14.53
N LYS A 24 53.81 9.67 -15.34
CA LYS A 24 53.09 8.90 -16.37
C LYS A 24 52.07 7.93 -15.78
N GLN A 25 52.36 7.33 -14.62
CA GLN A 25 51.42 6.48 -13.89
C GLN A 25 50.25 7.29 -13.29
N LYS A 26 50.50 8.48 -12.73
CA LYS A 26 49.44 9.38 -12.25
C LYS A 26 48.50 9.82 -13.36
N ALA A 27 49.06 10.30 -14.49
CA ALA A 27 48.26 10.69 -15.65
C ALA A 27 47.43 9.53 -16.22
N ALA A 28 47.98 8.31 -16.25
CA ALA A 28 47.25 7.11 -16.67
C ALA A 28 46.11 6.74 -15.69
N ALA A 29 46.34 6.87 -14.37
CA ALA A 29 45.32 6.64 -13.36
C ALA A 29 44.19 7.68 -13.42
N GLU A 30 44.51 8.95 -13.63
CA GLU A 30 43.53 10.04 -13.81
C GLU A 30 42.70 9.84 -15.07
N ALA A 31 43.34 9.47 -16.20
CA ALA A 31 42.63 9.15 -17.43
C ALA A 31 41.69 7.93 -17.28
N ALA A 32 42.14 6.88 -16.57
CA ALA A 32 41.31 5.71 -16.27
C ALA A 32 40.12 6.07 -15.34
N ALA A 33 40.34 6.89 -14.32
CA ALA A 33 39.29 7.37 -13.43
C ALA A 33 38.26 8.24 -14.19
N ALA A 34 38.73 9.13 -15.07
CA ALA A 34 37.86 9.94 -15.92
C ALA A 34 37.03 9.08 -16.89
N ALA A 35 37.62 8.06 -17.52
CA ALA A 35 36.92 7.13 -18.38
C ALA A 35 35.85 6.32 -17.62
N GLN A 36 36.15 5.87 -16.40
CA GLN A 36 35.18 5.20 -15.55
C GLN A 36 34.04 6.12 -15.12
N ALA A 37 34.33 7.38 -14.79
CA ALA A 37 33.31 8.37 -14.46
C ALA A 37 32.38 8.65 -15.65
N ALA A 38 32.94 8.81 -16.86
CA ALA A 38 32.16 9.00 -18.08
C ALA A 38 31.28 7.78 -18.39
N ALA A 39 31.80 6.56 -18.21
CA ALA A 39 31.01 5.33 -18.41
C ALA A 39 29.88 5.19 -17.38
N LYS A 40 30.11 5.58 -16.11
CA LYS A 40 29.06 5.61 -15.08
C LYS A 40 27.97 6.64 -15.42
N GLU A 41 28.37 7.81 -15.90
CA GLU A 41 27.44 8.87 -16.31
C GLU A 41 26.60 8.43 -17.53
N GLN A 42 27.21 7.79 -18.54
CA GLN A 42 26.48 7.24 -19.69
C GLN A 42 25.44 6.19 -19.28
N LYS A 43 25.78 5.31 -18.34
CA LYS A 43 24.83 4.32 -17.79
C LYS A 43 23.68 5.00 -17.05
N ALA A 44 23.98 5.99 -16.22
CA ALA A 44 22.94 6.78 -15.53
C ALA A 44 22.02 7.48 -16.53
N GLN A 45 22.56 8.04 -17.62
CA GLN A 45 21.74 8.66 -18.68
C GLN A 45 20.85 7.65 -19.39
N GLU A 46 21.32 6.44 -19.66
CA GLU A 46 20.52 5.40 -20.31
C GLU A 46 19.35 4.95 -19.41
N ILE A 47 19.61 4.67 -18.13
CA ILE A 47 18.55 4.34 -17.17
C ILE A 47 17.60 5.54 -17.01
N GLY A 48 18.12 6.78 -17.04
CA GLY A 48 17.33 8.00 -17.00
C GLY A 48 16.34 8.13 -18.16
N LYS A 49 16.73 7.73 -19.38
CA LYS A 49 15.81 7.70 -20.53
C LYS A 49 14.73 6.64 -20.35
N GLN A 50 15.08 5.47 -19.80
CA GLN A 50 14.11 4.42 -19.50
C GLN A 50 13.10 4.88 -18.44
N PHE A 51 13.58 5.53 -17.38
CA PHE A 51 12.72 6.21 -16.40
C PHE A 51 11.76 7.19 -17.06
N ASP A 52 12.28 8.14 -17.86
CA ASP A 52 11.48 9.19 -18.50
C ASP A 52 10.40 8.59 -19.42
N ALA A 53 10.75 7.57 -20.20
CA ALA A 53 9.81 6.88 -21.07
C ALA A 53 8.68 6.21 -20.26
N LYS A 54 9.02 5.48 -19.19
CA LYS A 54 8.02 4.80 -18.35
C LYS A 54 7.18 5.77 -17.53
N TYR A 55 7.76 6.89 -17.12
CA TYR A 55 7.02 7.97 -16.47
C TYR A 55 6.01 8.61 -17.42
N ALA A 56 6.42 8.91 -18.66
CA ALA A 56 5.52 9.48 -19.69
C ALA A 56 4.38 8.52 -20.07
N GLU A 57 4.67 7.21 -20.13
CA GLU A 57 3.68 6.14 -20.31
C GLU A 57 2.75 5.95 -19.09
N LYS A 58 3.02 6.63 -17.95
CA LYS A 58 2.38 6.40 -16.65
C LYS A 58 2.51 4.96 -16.16
N ASN A 59 3.54 4.26 -16.61
CA ASN A 59 3.90 2.95 -16.12
C ASN A 59 4.69 3.11 -14.81
N TRP A 60 3.96 3.43 -13.73
CA TRP A 60 4.52 3.79 -12.43
C TRP A 60 5.43 2.71 -11.84
N VAL A 61 5.11 1.43 -12.08
CA VAL A 61 5.89 0.30 -11.59
C VAL A 61 7.29 0.29 -12.21
N LEU A 62 7.37 0.37 -13.54
CA LEU A 62 8.68 0.39 -14.22
C LEU A 62 9.40 1.71 -14.02
N ALA A 63 8.69 2.85 -13.99
CA ALA A 63 9.28 4.13 -13.66
C ALA A 63 9.91 4.12 -12.26
N ALA A 64 9.20 3.61 -11.23
CA ALA A 64 9.76 3.48 -9.89
C ALA A 64 10.96 2.52 -9.87
N ALA A 65 10.93 1.41 -10.63
CA ALA A 65 12.05 0.47 -10.70
C ALA A 65 13.33 1.12 -11.27
N HIS A 66 13.24 1.82 -12.40
CA HIS A 66 14.38 2.53 -12.99
C HIS A 66 14.86 3.71 -12.12
N GLY A 67 13.93 4.40 -11.45
CA GLY A 67 14.27 5.46 -10.51
C GLY A 67 15.03 4.95 -9.29
N GLU A 68 14.61 3.81 -8.73
CA GLU A 68 15.33 3.14 -7.63
C GLU A 68 16.72 2.68 -8.08
N GLU A 69 16.85 2.09 -9.27
CA GLU A 69 18.14 1.71 -9.83
C GLU A 69 19.10 2.91 -9.91
N LEU A 70 18.63 4.07 -10.37
CA LEU A 70 19.41 5.30 -10.40
C LEU A 70 19.82 5.79 -9.01
N VAL A 71 18.90 5.78 -8.04
CA VAL A 71 19.18 6.20 -6.66
C VAL A 71 20.19 5.28 -5.99
N VAL A 72 20.11 3.97 -6.21
CA VAL A 72 21.00 2.97 -5.59
C VAL A 72 22.35 2.89 -6.29
N MET A 73 22.37 2.82 -7.62
CA MET A 73 23.59 2.54 -8.39
C MET A 73 24.32 3.82 -8.82
N HIS A 74 23.62 4.95 -8.91
CA HIS A 74 24.14 6.23 -9.40
C HIS A 74 23.69 7.42 -8.53
N PRO A 75 23.83 7.37 -7.19
CA PRO A 75 23.25 8.35 -6.27
C PRO A 75 23.68 9.81 -6.54
N ASP A 76 24.93 10.01 -6.95
CA ASP A 76 25.55 11.33 -7.16
C ASP A 76 25.42 11.85 -8.61
N SER A 77 24.75 11.10 -9.50
CA SER A 77 24.63 11.53 -10.89
C SER A 77 23.66 12.72 -11.06
N PRO A 78 23.90 13.64 -12.03
CA PRO A 78 22.97 14.72 -12.34
C PRO A 78 21.57 14.20 -12.72
N VAL A 79 21.50 13.03 -13.36
CA VAL A 79 20.24 12.37 -13.74
C VAL A 79 19.43 12.00 -12.51
N THR A 80 20.05 11.39 -11.50
CA THR A 80 19.40 11.04 -10.22
C THR A 80 18.86 12.27 -9.50
N ALA A 81 19.61 13.38 -9.51
CA ALA A 81 19.14 14.64 -8.95
C ALA A 81 17.91 15.19 -9.69
N ARG A 82 17.91 15.14 -11.03
CA ARG A 82 16.80 15.61 -11.89
C ARG A 82 15.51 14.83 -11.66
N ILE A 83 15.58 13.49 -11.59
CA ILE A 83 14.37 12.65 -11.54
C ILE A 83 13.75 12.52 -10.15
N ARG A 84 14.41 13.02 -9.09
CA ARG A 84 14.03 12.73 -7.69
C ARG A 84 12.55 12.95 -7.38
N ALA A 85 11.98 14.08 -7.79
CA ALA A 85 10.57 14.38 -7.53
C ALA A 85 9.62 13.41 -8.27
N GLN A 86 9.91 13.13 -9.54
CA GLN A 86 9.13 12.21 -10.38
C GLN A 86 9.25 10.77 -9.87
N TYR A 87 10.43 10.38 -9.38
CA TYR A 87 10.65 9.07 -8.78
C TYR A 87 9.78 8.89 -7.53
N GLU A 88 9.77 9.88 -6.62
CA GLU A 88 8.91 9.83 -5.44
C GLU A 88 7.41 9.81 -5.80
N GLU A 89 6.99 10.55 -6.84
CA GLU A 89 5.63 10.43 -7.37
C GLU A 89 5.31 9.03 -7.89
N ALA A 90 6.21 8.43 -8.69
CA ALA A 90 6.04 7.09 -9.22
C ALA A 90 5.91 6.05 -8.09
N LYS A 91 6.75 6.13 -7.05
CA LYS A 91 6.64 5.27 -5.85
C LYS A 91 5.31 5.47 -5.15
N ALA A 92 4.88 6.72 -4.96
CA ALA A 92 3.60 7.01 -4.32
C ALA A 92 2.45 6.37 -5.10
N LYS A 93 2.46 6.44 -6.44
CA LYS A 93 1.46 5.80 -7.31
C LYS A 93 1.48 4.27 -7.25
N VAL A 94 2.67 3.67 -7.18
CA VAL A 94 2.82 2.22 -6.93
C VAL A 94 2.24 1.87 -5.56
N GLY A 95 2.55 2.65 -4.53
CA GLY A 95 2.02 2.49 -3.18
C GLY A 95 0.50 2.59 -3.12
N GLU A 96 -0.09 3.60 -3.77
CA GLU A 96 -1.55 3.78 -3.90
C GLU A 96 -2.21 2.56 -4.55
N THR A 97 -1.64 2.06 -5.65
CA THR A 97 -2.17 0.89 -6.38
C THR A 97 -2.09 -0.37 -5.52
N ARG A 98 -0.94 -0.62 -4.87
CA ARG A 98 -0.75 -1.77 -3.98
C ARG A 98 -1.71 -1.72 -2.80
N GLU A 99 -1.89 -0.54 -2.20
CA GLU A 99 -2.81 -0.37 -1.08
C GLU A 99 -4.26 -0.56 -1.50
N GLN A 100 -4.65 -0.07 -2.68
CA GLN A 100 -5.98 -0.32 -3.24
C GLN A 100 -6.23 -1.82 -3.46
N GLN A 101 -5.27 -2.54 -4.05
CA GLN A 101 -5.36 -3.99 -4.25
C GLN A 101 -5.43 -4.75 -2.92
N ARG A 102 -4.62 -4.36 -1.93
CA ARG A 102 -4.63 -4.95 -0.60
C ARG A 102 -6.01 -4.80 0.06
N MET A 103 -6.60 -3.61 0.04
CA MET A 103 -7.93 -3.37 0.62
C MET A 103 -9.03 -4.10 -0.16
N ALA A 104 -8.96 -4.12 -1.49
CA ALA A 104 -9.90 -4.88 -2.32
C ALA A 104 -9.88 -6.39 -1.98
N ALA A 105 -8.70 -6.95 -1.69
CA ALA A 105 -8.55 -8.35 -1.29
C ALA A 105 -9.13 -8.69 0.09
N LEU A 106 -9.52 -7.69 0.90
CA LEU A 106 -10.21 -7.93 2.17
C LEU A 106 -11.70 -8.25 1.99
N TRP A 107 -12.24 -7.95 0.80
CA TRP A 107 -13.65 -8.17 0.51
C TRP A 107 -13.90 -9.58 -0.01
N GLU A 108 -14.87 -10.25 0.59
CA GLU A 108 -15.40 -11.52 0.13
C GLU A 108 -16.72 -11.28 -0.59
N TYR A 109 -16.84 -11.78 -1.82
CA TYR A 109 -18.07 -11.71 -2.61
C TYR A 109 -18.62 -13.11 -2.83
N GLN A 110 -19.92 -13.30 -2.58
CA GLN A 110 -20.59 -14.58 -2.81
C GLN A 110 -21.84 -14.39 -3.68
N SER A 111 -22.15 -15.42 -4.46
CA SER A 111 -23.38 -15.54 -5.23
C SER A 111 -23.96 -16.92 -4.97
N VAL A 112 -25.08 -16.97 -4.24
CA VAL A 112 -25.72 -18.24 -3.83
C VAL A 112 -27.07 -18.35 -4.53
N PRO A 113 -27.36 -19.47 -5.24
CA PRO A 113 -28.67 -19.69 -5.83
C PRO A 113 -29.72 -19.87 -4.73
N VAL A 114 -30.83 -19.13 -4.84
CA VAL A 114 -31.97 -19.20 -3.93
C VAL A 114 -33.28 -19.18 -4.75
N LYS A 115 -34.43 -19.38 -4.09
CA LYS A 115 -35.72 -19.24 -4.76
C LYS A 115 -35.86 -17.80 -5.30
N GLY A 116 -36.08 -17.67 -6.61
CA GLY A 116 -36.28 -16.37 -7.26
C GLY A 116 -35.02 -15.69 -7.81
N GLY A 117 -33.85 -16.34 -7.76
CA GLY A 117 -32.61 -15.83 -8.38
C GLY A 117 -31.38 -16.12 -7.55
N ASN A 118 -30.34 -15.29 -7.69
CA ASN A 118 -29.14 -15.39 -6.86
C ASN A 118 -29.19 -14.35 -5.74
N GLN A 119 -28.87 -14.78 -4.52
CA GLN A 119 -28.49 -13.89 -3.45
C GLN A 119 -27.03 -13.48 -3.63
N LEU A 120 -26.77 -12.18 -3.69
CA LEU A 120 -25.41 -11.63 -3.76
C LEU A 120 -25.03 -11.08 -2.40
N SER A 121 -23.77 -11.26 -2.00
CA SER A 121 -23.24 -10.63 -0.80
C SER A 121 -21.83 -10.09 -0.99
N ALA A 122 -21.53 -9.02 -0.26
CA ALA A 122 -20.19 -8.50 -0.02
C ALA A 122 -19.96 -8.50 1.48
N ALA A 123 -18.87 -9.10 1.94
CA ALA A 123 -18.54 -9.19 3.35
C ALA A 123 -17.09 -8.75 3.61
N ILE A 124 -16.87 -8.15 4.77
CA ILE A 124 -15.54 -7.76 5.24
C ILE A 124 -15.46 -7.95 6.75
N TYR A 125 -14.30 -8.38 7.24
CA TYR A 125 -14.01 -8.52 8.66
C TYR A 125 -13.44 -7.21 9.24
N SER A 126 -13.66 -7.01 10.54
CA SER A 126 -13.00 -5.93 11.27
C SER A 126 -11.49 -6.13 11.27
N LYS A 127 -10.74 -5.03 11.17
CA LYS A 127 -9.27 -5.00 11.13
C LYS A 127 -8.63 -5.72 12.31
N LYS A 128 -9.28 -5.69 13.47
CA LYS A 128 -8.85 -6.40 14.67
C LYS A 128 -10.02 -7.18 15.27
N PRO A 129 -9.75 -8.31 15.94
CA PRO A 129 -10.71 -8.96 16.80
C PRO A 129 -11.18 -8.06 17.95
N ILE A 130 -12.40 -8.27 18.42
CA ILE A 130 -13.06 -7.46 19.44
C ILE A 130 -13.58 -8.37 20.54
N ASP A 131 -13.26 -8.06 21.78
CA ASP A 131 -13.88 -8.71 22.94
C ASP A 131 -15.25 -8.10 23.20
N THR A 132 -16.29 -8.91 23.02
CA THR A 132 -17.69 -8.55 23.25
C THR A 132 -18.12 -8.74 24.70
N GLY A 133 -17.18 -9.04 25.60
CA GLY A 133 -17.39 -9.28 27.03
C GLY A 133 -17.35 -10.76 27.43
N PHE A 134 -16.90 -11.64 26.53
CA PHE A 134 -16.83 -13.09 26.73
C PHE A 134 -15.38 -13.60 26.73
N GLY A 135 -14.40 -12.70 26.90
CA GLY A 135 -12.99 -12.99 27.16
C GLY A 135 -12.17 -13.31 25.90
N THR A 136 -12.71 -14.08 24.96
CA THR A 136 -12.02 -14.35 23.68
C THR A 136 -12.47 -13.35 22.61
N PRO A 137 -11.56 -12.51 22.06
CA PRO A 137 -11.92 -11.56 21.03
C PRO A 137 -12.02 -12.24 19.65
N TYR A 138 -13.08 -11.90 18.90
CA TYR A 138 -13.32 -12.40 17.55
C TYR A 138 -13.53 -11.25 16.57
N PRO A 139 -13.23 -11.42 15.27
CA PRO A 139 -13.52 -10.38 14.28
C PRO A 139 -15.03 -10.20 14.12
N VAL A 140 -15.46 -8.95 13.98
CA VAL A 140 -16.84 -8.62 13.61
C VAL A 140 -16.94 -8.64 12.10
N ARG A 141 -18.01 -9.21 11.55
CA ARG A 141 -18.22 -9.25 10.11
C ARG A 141 -19.30 -8.24 9.71
N LEU A 142 -18.96 -7.33 8.79
CA LEU A 142 -19.92 -6.46 8.11
C LEU A 142 -20.33 -7.11 6.81
N ILE A 143 -21.64 -7.22 6.56
CA ILE A 143 -22.21 -7.87 5.39
C ILE A 143 -23.21 -6.94 4.71
N PHE A 144 -23.10 -6.81 3.41
CA PHE A 144 -24.12 -6.27 2.51
C PHE A 144 -24.69 -7.43 1.71
N ARG A 145 -26.01 -7.57 1.67
CA ARG A 145 -26.71 -8.65 0.99
C ARG A 145 -27.83 -8.13 0.10
N ASP A 146 -27.83 -8.53 -1.16
CA ASP A 146 -28.96 -8.39 -2.10
C ASP A 146 -29.67 -9.74 -2.21
N HIS A 147 -30.86 -9.86 -1.63
CA HIS A 147 -31.68 -11.06 -1.71
C HIS A 147 -32.87 -10.82 -2.65
N PRO A 148 -33.17 -11.71 -3.62
CA PRO A 148 -34.24 -11.49 -4.60
C PRO A 148 -35.63 -11.26 -3.98
N SER A 149 -35.99 -12.02 -2.93
CA SER A 149 -37.27 -11.87 -2.23
C SER A 149 -37.29 -10.89 -1.05
N TRP A 150 -36.19 -10.77 -0.29
CA TRP A 150 -36.15 -9.95 0.93
C TRP A 150 -35.56 -8.55 0.72
N GLY A 151 -35.05 -8.28 -0.49
CA GLY A 151 -34.43 -7.01 -0.81
C GLY A 151 -33.01 -6.89 -0.26
N ARG A 152 -32.58 -5.64 -0.08
CA ARG A 152 -31.23 -5.28 0.33
C ARG A 152 -31.16 -5.15 1.85
N SER A 153 -30.04 -5.55 2.42
CA SER A 153 -29.81 -5.44 3.86
C SER A 153 -28.33 -5.29 4.16
N SER A 154 -27.99 -4.45 5.14
CA SER A 154 -26.66 -4.41 5.75
C SER A 154 -26.73 -4.78 7.21
N TYR A 155 -25.78 -5.58 7.68
CA TYR A 155 -25.78 -6.06 9.06
C TYR A 155 -24.38 -6.43 9.55
N LEU A 156 -24.22 -6.37 10.87
CA LEU A 156 -23.07 -6.89 11.59
C LEU A 156 -23.37 -8.29 12.12
N VAL A 157 -22.37 -9.16 12.13
CA VAL A 157 -22.40 -10.47 12.77
C VAL A 157 -21.28 -10.55 13.79
N LEU A 158 -21.61 -11.07 14.97
CA LEU A 158 -20.63 -11.47 15.99
C LEU A 158 -20.45 -12.99 15.92
N GLU A 159 -19.21 -13.44 16.01
CA GLU A 159 -18.91 -14.87 16.19
C GLU A 159 -19.18 -15.32 17.63
N ASN A 160 -19.02 -14.40 18.59
CA ASN A 160 -19.30 -14.64 19.99
C ASN A 160 -19.93 -13.42 20.66
N GLY A 161 -20.82 -13.67 21.61
CA GLY A 161 -21.61 -12.66 22.31
C GLY A 161 -22.84 -12.23 21.53
N ASP A 162 -23.43 -11.10 21.93
CA ASP A 162 -24.69 -10.64 21.36
C ASP A 162 -24.80 -9.11 21.40
N PHE A 163 -25.63 -8.55 20.51
CA PHE A 163 -25.91 -7.12 20.45
C PHE A 163 -27.02 -6.73 21.41
N ASP A 164 -26.82 -5.64 22.17
CA ASP A 164 -27.89 -5.04 22.97
C ASP A 164 -28.66 -4.00 22.16
N CYS A 165 -29.40 -4.49 21.15
CA CYS A 165 -30.14 -3.66 20.20
C CYS A 165 -31.54 -4.23 19.90
N TYR A 166 -32.12 -4.96 20.85
CA TYR A 166 -33.47 -5.53 20.74
C TYR A 166 -34.52 -4.43 20.88
N GLY A 167 -35.27 -4.14 19.80
CA GLY A 167 -36.21 -3.01 19.76
C GLY A 167 -35.64 -1.75 19.12
N GLY A 168 -34.39 -1.82 18.66
CA GLY A 168 -33.72 -0.76 17.93
C GLY A 168 -32.76 0.06 18.79
N CYS A 169 -31.70 0.55 18.17
CA CYS A 169 -30.70 1.40 18.80
C CYS A 169 -30.10 2.38 17.77
N LYS A 170 -29.14 3.20 18.21
CA LYS A 170 -28.34 4.08 17.35
C LYS A 170 -26.88 3.66 17.40
N VAL A 171 -26.36 3.19 16.27
CA VAL A 171 -24.92 2.97 16.08
C VAL A 171 -24.26 4.25 15.61
N GLN A 172 -22.99 4.44 15.95
CA GLN A 172 -22.20 5.56 15.44
C GLN A 172 -21.29 5.06 14.32
N VAL A 173 -21.43 5.64 13.14
CA VAL A 173 -20.63 5.29 11.96
C VAL A 173 -19.67 6.43 11.64
N THR A 174 -18.38 6.13 11.66
CA THR A 174 -17.31 7.11 11.40
C THR A 174 -16.53 6.71 10.15
N LEU A 175 -16.35 7.63 9.20
CA LEU A 175 -15.55 7.41 7.99
C LEU A 175 -14.23 8.16 8.07
N ASP A 176 -13.11 7.51 7.78
CA ASP A 176 -11.80 8.14 7.68
C ASP A 176 -11.47 9.10 8.85
N ASN A 177 -11.86 8.73 10.07
CA ASN A 177 -11.72 9.53 11.30
C ASN A 177 -12.47 10.89 11.31
N LYS A 178 -13.51 11.05 10.47
CA LYS A 178 -14.39 12.23 10.46
C LYS A 178 -15.41 12.19 11.60
N ALA A 179 -16.29 13.21 11.66
CA ALA A 179 -17.38 13.23 12.62
C ALA A 179 -18.29 11.98 12.48
N PRO A 180 -18.67 11.32 13.60
CA PRO A 180 -19.58 10.19 13.56
C PRO A 180 -20.97 10.57 13.09
N LYS A 181 -21.59 9.67 12.32
CA LYS A 181 -23.00 9.75 11.92
C LYS A 181 -23.80 8.68 12.65
N ALA A 182 -24.82 9.09 13.39
CA ALA A 182 -25.76 8.17 14.01
C ALA A 182 -26.64 7.50 12.94
N MET A 183 -26.75 6.17 13.00
CA MET A 183 -27.62 5.38 12.13
C MET A 183 -28.53 4.48 12.96
N ALA A 184 -29.79 4.31 12.53
CA ALA A 184 -30.68 3.35 13.16
C ALA A 184 -30.17 1.93 12.92
N ALA A 185 -30.29 1.08 13.93
CA ALA A 185 -29.97 -0.33 13.86
C ALA A 185 -30.98 -1.12 14.68
N SER A 186 -31.12 -2.41 14.40
CA SER A 186 -31.91 -3.32 15.22
C SER A 186 -31.37 -4.75 15.18
N ARG A 187 -31.53 -5.46 16.29
CA ARG A 187 -31.25 -6.89 16.39
C ARG A 187 -32.58 -7.64 16.54
N PRO A 188 -33.02 -8.43 15.54
CA PRO A 188 -34.26 -9.18 15.61
C PRO A 188 -34.26 -10.18 16.78
N LYS A 189 -35.44 -10.47 17.33
CA LYS A 189 -35.62 -11.49 18.38
C LYS A 189 -35.73 -12.88 17.75
N THR A 190 -34.59 -13.41 17.30
CA THR A 190 -34.46 -14.78 16.77
C THR A 190 -33.16 -15.41 17.29
N ASP A 191 -33.16 -16.75 17.31
CA ASP A 191 -32.03 -17.59 17.65
C ASP A 191 -31.29 -18.11 16.40
N GLU A 192 -31.82 -17.82 15.20
CA GLU A 192 -31.29 -18.33 13.92
C GLU A 192 -30.00 -17.63 13.48
N ALA A 193 -29.77 -16.38 13.88
CA ALA A 193 -28.53 -15.65 13.59
C ALA A 193 -28.30 -14.48 14.58
N ILE A 194 -27.06 -14.35 15.06
CA ILE A 194 -26.61 -13.21 15.86
C ILE A 194 -26.23 -12.06 14.91
N ALA A 195 -27.25 -11.49 14.27
CA ALA A 195 -27.11 -10.38 13.33
C ALA A 195 -27.84 -9.13 13.83
N MET A 196 -27.19 -7.97 13.68
CA MET A 196 -27.80 -6.67 13.90
C MET A 196 -27.78 -5.88 12.60
N PHE A 197 -28.96 -5.51 12.14
CA PHE A 197 -29.17 -4.75 10.91
C PHE A 197 -28.90 -3.27 11.14
N ILE A 198 -28.39 -2.60 10.13
CA ILE A 198 -28.29 -1.14 10.07
C ILE A 198 -29.36 -0.69 9.05
N GLU A 199 -30.37 0.01 9.54
CA GLU A 199 -31.66 0.18 8.84
C GLU A 199 -31.60 1.07 7.59
N ASP A 200 -30.57 1.90 7.45
CA ASP A 200 -30.34 2.69 6.24
C ASP A 200 -29.21 2.04 5.43
N GLU A 201 -29.51 0.87 4.89
CA GLU A 201 -28.54 0.02 4.20
C GLU A 201 -27.95 0.73 2.98
N ARG A 202 -28.77 1.50 2.26
CA ARG A 202 -28.33 2.28 1.10
C ARG A 202 -27.32 3.36 1.50
N ALA A 203 -27.55 4.10 2.59
CA ALA A 203 -26.56 5.07 3.04
C ALA A 203 -25.27 4.39 3.50
N LEU A 204 -25.36 3.28 4.24
CA LEU A 204 -24.17 2.57 4.70
C LEU A 204 -23.33 2.05 3.53
N TRP A 205 -23.97 1.50 2.49
CA TRP A 205 -23.30 1.05 1.27
C TRP A 205 -22.58 2.19 0.54
N ARG A 206 -23.25 3.35 0.39
CA ARG A 206 -22.62 4.54 -0.22
C ARG A 206 -21.42 5.01 0.60
N MET A 207 -21.56 5.04 1.92
CA MET A 207 -20.49 5.41 2.85
C MET A 207 -19.29 4.47 2.70
N ALA A 208 -19.50 3.15 2.71
CA ALA A 208 -18.45 2.15 2.54
C ALA A 208 -17.68 2.33 1.24
N GLY A 209 -18.38 2.53 0.13
CA GLY A 209 -17.75 2.75 -1.17
C GLY A 209 -17.23 4.17 -1.42
N SER A 210 -17.10 5.01 -0.38
CA SER A 210 -16.58 6.38 -0.48
C SER A 210 -15.42 6.67 0.48
N ALA A 211 -15.02 5.68 1.29
CA ALA A 211 -14.05 5.83 2.36
C ALA A 211 -12.95 4.77 2.26
N LYS A 212 -11.82 5.01 2.93
CA LYS A 212 -10.77 3.98 3.14
C LYS A 212 -11.08 3.16 4.38
N THR A 213 -11.59 3.82 5.42
CA THR A 213 -11.97 3.16 6.67
C THR A 213 -13.37 3.54 7.14
N MET A 214 -14.03 2.60 7.79
CA MET A 214 -15.31 2.80 8.45
C MET A 214 -15.24 2.17 9.84
N THR A 215 -15.53 2.95 10.88
CA THR A 215 -15.71 2.45 12.24
C THR A 215 -17.19 2.42 12.57
N ILE A 216 -17.69 1.31 13.11
CA ILE A 216 -19.06 1.20 13.60
C ILE A 216 -19.00 0.90 15.11
N GLU A 217 -19.53 1.81 15.92
CA GLU A 217 -19.72 1.62 17.35
C GLU A 217 -21.12 1.04 17.62
N PHE A 218 -21.18 -0.07 18.33
CA PHE A 218 -22.42 -0.78 18.64
C PHE A 218 -22.49 -1.26 20.10
N PRO A 219 -23.71 -1.37 20.67
CA PRO A 219 -23.91 -1.88 22.02
C PRO A 219 -23.82 -3.41 22.07
N VAL A 220 -23.29 -3.96 23.16
CA VAL A 220 -23.18 -5.41 23.40
C VAL A 220 -23.94 -5.80 24.67
N LYS A 221 -24.47 -7.03 24.70
CA LYS A 221 -25.31 -7.55 25.80
C LYS A 221 -24.61 -7.61 27.16
N MET A 222 -23.29 -7.77 27.16
CA MET A 222 -22.46 -7.71 28.38
C MET A 222 -22.27 -6.28 28.92
N GLY A 223 -22.87 -5.28 28.29
CA GLY A 223 -22.84 -3.89 28.72
C GLY A 223 -21.78 -3.05 27.99
N GLY A 224 -22.14 -1.77 27.83
CA GLY A 224 -21.32 -0.80 27.12
C GLY A 224 -21.32 -0.99 25.61
N LYS A 225 -20.37 -0.33 24.95
CA LYS A 225 -20.25 -0.35 23.50
C LYS A 225 -18.89 -0.89 23.06
N ARG A 226 -18.81 -1.33 21.82
CA ARG A 226 -17.58 -1.74 21.14
C ARG A 226 -17.52 -1.10 19.77
N SER A 227 -16.31 -0.90 19.26
CA SER A 227 -16.07 -0.24 17.98
C SER A 227 -15.31 -1.17 17.04
N ALA A 228 -15.94 -1.52 15.93
CA ALA A 228 -15.31 -2.29 14.86
C ALA A 228 -14.82 -1.36 13.75
N LEU A 229 -13.50 -1.36 13.51
CA LEU A 229 -12.86 -0.69 12.39
C LEU A 229 -12.79 -1.65 11.19
N PHE A 230 -13.31 -1.23 10.05
CA PHE A 230 -13.26 -1.93 8.77
C PHE A 230 -12.44 -1.12 7.76
N GLU A 231 -11.56 -1.78 7.01
CA GLU A 231 -10.83 -1.17 5.90
C GLU A 231 -11.65 -1.31 4.61
N VAL A 232 -12.71 -0.49 4.52
CA VAL A 232 -13.74 -0.59 3.46
C VAL A 232 -13.29 -0.11 2.09
N GLY A 233 -12.07 0.44 1.98
CA GLY A 233 -11.45 0.73 0.70
C GLY A 233 -11.45 -0.51 -0.22
N GLY A 234 -11.49 -0.28 -1.52
CA GLY A 234 -11.50 -1.38 -2.50
C GLY A 234 -12.82 -2.14 -2.63
N LEU A 235 -13.92 -1.65 -2.02
CA LEU A 235 -15.26 -2.17 -2.29
C LEU A 235 -15.60 -2.06 -3.78
N ASP A 236 -15.90 -3.20 -4.41
CA ASP A 236 -16.35 -3.29 -5.80
C ASP A 236 -17.88 -3.27 -5.87
N LYS A 237 -18.44 -2.09 -6.16
CA LYS A 237 -19.88 -1.92 -6.29
C LYS A 237 -20.48 -2.71 -7.47
N GLY A 238 -19.68 -3.07 -8.47
CA GLY A 238 -20.11 -3.87 -9.61
C GLY A 238 -20.51 -5.31 -9.22
N LYS A 239 -20.02 -5.82 -8.08
CA LYS A 239 -20.38 -7.15 -7.59
C LYS A 239 -21.81 -7.23 -7.05
N LEU A 240 -22.39 -6.11 -6.63
CA LEU A 240 -23.77 -6.02 -6.14
C LEU A 240 -24.51 -4.90 -6.88
N PRO A 241 -24.86 -5.11 -8.17
CA PRO A 241 -25.24 -4.04 -9.09
C PRO A 241 -26.60 -3.37 -8.79
N LYS A 242 -27.45 -3.95 -7.94
CA LYS A 242 -28.79 -3.42 -7.62
C LYS A 242 -28.82 -2.49 -6.39
N TRP A 243 -27.66 -2.19 -5.80
CA TRP A 243 -27.54 -1.43 -4.56
C TRP A 243 -27.71 0.07 -4.72
#